data_AF-A0A426ZDQ8-F1
#
_entry.id   AF-A0A426ZDQ8-F1
#
_cell.length_a   1.000
_cell.length_b   1.000
_cell.length_c   1.000
_cell.angle_alpha   90.00
_cell.angle_beta   90.00
_cell.angle_gamma   90.00
#
_symmetry.space_group_name_H-M   'P 1'
#
loop_
_entity.id
_entity.type
_entity.pdbx_description
1 polymer ?
#
loop_
_entity_poly.entity_id
_entity_poly.type
_entity_poly.pdbx_seq_one_letter_code
_entity_poly.pdbx_strand_id
1 'polypeptide(L)'
;MWNENNFGNSMLVWCTGQNYGAFFDLQKAGIDGGPVELIGNGKEKIDLTKNKWSYKVSLIQLLWRCKTIYFGWFYLIQTTFEVPDGNDSLVLDLQGMGKGHAWVNGQSIGRYWPSFLAADGGCEPCDYRQKYDSDKCRTECGMPSQRWYHVPRSFTTKGPNTLILFEEVGGDPSQVSLQMVTVGTVCANVVEGSILDLSCQGSRRFSEIQFASFGNPQGSCGSFKKGSCEASDALAVVKKVKNVSFCQEHIACIHQDRIK
;
A
#
# COMPACT_ATOMS: atom_id res chain seq x y z
N MET A 1 44.16 -8.11 -12.16
CA MET A 1 44.57 -6.72 -12.46
C MET A 1 43.45 -5.82 -12.00
N TRP A 2 43.64 -5.12 -10.89
CA TRP A 2 42.73 -4.09 -10.41
C TRP A 2 43.11 -2.79 -11.11
N ASN A 3 42.19 -2.22 -11.88
CA ASN A 3 42.41 -0.93 -12.55
C ASN A 3 42.00 0.19 -11.59
N GLU A 4 42.72 1.32 -11.60
CA GLU A 4 42.60 2.44 -10.66
C GLU A 4 41.26 3.22 -10.74
N ASN A 5 40.28 2.70 -11.48
CA ASN A 5 39.02 3.39 -11.84
C ASN A 5 37.74 2.69 -11.35
N ASN A 6 37.83 1.78 -10.37
CA ASN A 6 36.63 1.18 -9.77
C ASN A 6 36.03 2.10 -8.71
N PHE A 7 34.87 2.69 -9.00
CA PHE A 7 34.08 3.47 -8.04
C PHE A 7 33.06 2.57 -7.33
N GLY A 8 33.19 2.46 -6.01
CA GLY A 8 32.17 1.84 -5.15
C GLY A 8 31.16 2.89 -4.70
N ASN A 9 29.86 2.61 -4.88
CA ASN A 9 28.79 3.48 -4.41
C ASN A 9 27.98 2.76 -3.33
N SER A 10 27.70 3.45 -2.23
CA SER A 10 26.80 2.98 -1.18
C SER A 10 25.70 4.01 -0.96
N MET A 11 24.44 3.58 -1.07
CA MET A 11 23.29 4.40 -0.72
C MET A 11 22.89 4.07 0.71
N LEU A 12 22.98 5.05 1.60
CA LEU A 12 22.55 4.91 2.99
C LEU A 12 21.14 5.49 3.11
N VAL A 13 20.19 4.65 3.50
CA VAL A 13 18.80 5.07 3.75
C VAL A 13 18.52 5.00 5.24
N TRP A 14 18.14 6.14 5.80
CA TRP A 14 17.80 6.25 7.21
C TRP A 14 16.28 6.09 7.38
N CYS A 15 15.85 4.98 7.98
CA CYS A 15 14.43 4.68 8.14
C CYS A 15 13.77 5.56 9.21
N THR A 16 14.41 5.82 10.36
CA THR A 16 14.02 6.82 11.37
C THR A 16 15.16 7.02 12.38
N GLY A 17 15.20 8.17 13.06
CA GLY A 17 15.98 8.32 14.29
C GLY A 17 15.33 7.58 15.46
N GLN A 18 16.12 7.22 16.48
CA GLN A 18 15.58 6.70 17.73
C GLN A 18 14.73 7.79 18.41
N ASN A 19 13.60 7.42 18.99
CA ASN A 19 12.62 8.35 19.57
C ASN A 19 12.28 8.05 21.05
N TYR A 20 12.94 7.08 21.66
CA TYR A 20 12.74 6.70 23.06
C TYR A 20 14.02 6.08 23.65
N GLY A 21 14.23 6.23 24.96
CA GLY A 21 15.42 5.76 25.69
C GLY A 21 16.36 6.91 26.10
N ALA A 22 17.24 6.69 27.08
CA ALA A 22 18.19 7.73 27.48
C ALA A 22 19.18 8.05 26.34
N PHE A 23 19.47 9.33 26.12
CA PHE A 23 20.43 9.81 25.12
C PHE A 23 20.12 9.38 23.67
N PHE A 24 18.83 9.19 23.34
CA PHE A 24 18.42 8.76 21.99
C PHE A 24 18.85 9.74 20.88
N ASP A 25 19.07 11.01 21.23
CA ASP A 25 19.55 12.08 20.37
C ASP A 25 21.03 11.96 20.00
N LEU A 26 21.83 11.22 20.80
CA LEU A 26 23.25 11.01 20.55
C LEU A 26 23.53 9.81 19.64
N GLN A 27 22.48 9.10 19.21
CA GLN A 27 22.61 7.92 18.38
C GLN A 27 23.08 8.29 16.98
N LYS A 28 24.18 7.65 16.55
CA LYS A 28 24.73 7.82 15.21
C LYS A 28 23.97 7.00 14.18
N ALA A 29 23.86 7.54 12.96
CA ALA A 29 23.26 6.86 11.81
C ALA A 29 24.20 6.93 10.60
N GLY A 30 24.13 5.91 9.74
CA GLY A 30 25.01 5.78 8.59
C GLY A 30 26.33 5.07 8.92
N ILE A 31 27.34 5.27 8.08
CA ILE A 31 28.69 4.73 8.28
C ILE A 31 29.44 5.68 9.22
N ASP A 32 29.56 5.31 10.49
CA ASP A 32 30.20 6.10 11.54
C ASP A 32 31.18 5.25 12.36
N GLY A 33 32.45 5.67 12.40
CA GLY A 33 33.45 5.17 13.36
C GLY A 33 33.96 3.73 13.18
N GLY A 34 33.44 2.94 12.25
CA GLY A 34 33.86 1.56 12.01
C GLY A 34 34.90 1.39 10.90
N PRO A 35 35.66 0.28 10.89
CA PRO A 35 36.51 -0.05 9.76
C PRO A 35 35.65 -0.35 8.54
N VAL A 36 35.90 0.32 7.42
CA VAL A 36 35.30 -0.03 6.12
C VAL A 36 36.31 -0.90 5.39
N GLU A 37 36.09 -2.22 5.34
CA GLU A 37 37.05 -3.16 4.72
C GLU A 37 36.50 -3.75 3.41
N LEU A 38 37.33 -3.83 2.38
CA LEU A 38 37.10 -4.73 1.24
C LEU A 38 37.78 -6.06 1.52
N ILE A 39 37.02 -7.15 1.43
CA ILE A 39 37.53 -8.51 1.64
C ILE A 39 37.56 -9.23 0.30
N GLY A 40 38.76 -9.58 -0.17
CA GLY A 40 38.94 -10.37 -1.38
C GLY A 40 38.77 -11.88 -1.13
N ASN A 41 38.50 -12.63 -2.20
CA ASN A 41 38.32 -14.09 -2.15
C ASN A 41 39.53 -14.86 -1.58
N GLY A 42 40.71 -14.23 -1.50
CA GLY A 42 41.96 -14.80 -0.95
C GLY A 42 42.26 -14.45 0.51
N LYS A 43 41.31 -13.91 1.29
CA LYS A 43 41.51 -13.34 2.66
C LYS A 43 42.33 -12.05 2.71
N GLU A 44 42.65 -11.46 1.57
CA GLU A 44 43.20 -10.11 1.51
C GLU A 44 42.17 -9.11 2.00
N LYS A 45 42.61 -8.19 2.86
CA LYS A 45 41.79 -7.12 3.41
C LYS A 45 42.38 -5.78 3.03
N ILE A 46 41.56 -4.90 2.47
CA ILE A 46 41.93 -3.52 2.20
C ILE A 46 41.08 -2.62 3.09
N ASP A 47 41.74 -1.85 3.96
CA ASP A 47 41.08 -0.87 4.81
C ASP A 47 40.79 0.42 4.01
N LEU A 48 39.50 0.70 3.81
CA LEU A 48 38.98 1.88 3.15
C LEU A 48 38.72 3.06 4.10
N THR A 49 38.85 2.89 5.41
CA THR A 49 38.41 3.86 6.42
C THR A 49 39.01 5.25 6.22
N LYS A 50 40.29 5.33 5.83
CA LYS A 50 41.01 6.59 5.61
C LYS A 50 41.01 7.08 4.16
N ASN A 51 40.27 6.43 3.26
CA ASN A 51 40.22 6.85 1.86
C ASN A 51 39.44 8.15 1.69
N LYS A 52 39.55 8.78 0.51
CA LYS A 52 38.74 9.97 0.19
C LYS A 52 37.29 9.56 -0.04
N TRP A 53 36.40 10.06 0.80
CA TRP A 53 34.95 9.87 0.67
C TRP A 53 34.31 11.10 0.03
N SER A 54 33.42 10.87 -0.92
CA SER A 54 32.54 11.90 -1.48
C SER A 54 31.13 11.68 -0.95
N TYR A 55 30.45 12.76 -0.55
CA TYR A 55 29.10 12.71 -0.01
C TYR A 55 28.15 13.46 -0.92
N LYS A 56 27.01 12.83 -1.24
CA LYS A 56 25.92 13.46 -1.96
C LYS A 56 24.64 13.29 -1.14
N VAL A 57 24.05 14.41 -0.74
CA VAL A 57 22.78 14.44 -0.01
C VAL A 57 21.65 14.59 -1.01
N SER A 58 20.59 13.79 -0.81
CA SER A 58 19.42 13.70 -1.70
C SER A 58 19.69 13.04 -3.06
N LEU A 59 18.69 12.29 -3.48
CA LEU A 59 18.67 11.61 -4.76
C LEU A 59 18.07 12.48 -5.88
N ILE A 60 17.33 13.54 -5.50
CA ILE A 60 16.41 14.22 -6.41
C ILE A 60 16.77 15.70 -6.48
N GLN A 61 17.42 16.08 -7.58
CA GLN A 61 17.46 17.47 -8.03
C GLN A 61 17.00 17.64 -9.49
N LEU A 62 16.65 16.57 -10.22
CA LEU A 62 16.45 16.66 -11.68
C LEU A 62 15.68 15.47 -12.29
N LEU A 63 14.42 15.21 -11.91
CA LEU A 63 13.62 14.16 -12.57
C LEU A 63 12.12 14.52 -12.68
N TRP A 64 11.80 15.49 -13.53
CA TRP A 64 10.42 15.84 -13.88
C TRP A 64 10.07 15.55 -15.36
N ARG A 65 10.93 14.81 -16.09
CA ARG A 65 10.82 14.67 -17.55
C ARG A 65 10.65 13.24 -18.09
N CYS A 66 10.60 12.19 -17.26
CA CYS A 66 10.47 10.81 -17.73
C CYS A 66 9.50 9.97 -16.89
N LYS A 67 8.72 9.08 -17.52
CA LYS A 67 7.72 8.22 -16.86
C LYS A 67 8.34 7.17 -15.94
N THR A 68 9.50 6.64 -16.30
CA THR A 68 10.26 5.72 -15.45
C THR A 68 11.75 6.00 -15.62
N ILE A 69 12.50 6.12 -14.52
CA ILE A 69 13.97 6.18 -14.54
C ILE A 69 14.53 5.04 -13.68
N TYR A 70 15.42 4.25 -14.28
CA TYR A 70 16.15 3.19 -13.60
C TYR A 70 17.55 3.68 -13.24
N PHE A 71 17.98 3.40 -12.01
CA PHE A 71 19.30 3.71 -11.48
C PHE A 71 19.93 2.45 -10.89
N GLY A 72 20.25 1.48 -11.75
CA GLY A 72 20.68 0.17 -11.28
C GLY A 72 19.53 -0.57 -10.59
N TRP A 73 19.64 -0.80 -9.28
CA TRP A 73 18.66 -1.58 -8.52
C TRP A 73 17.44 -0.77 -8.03
N PHE A 74 17.49 0.56 -8.03
CA PHE A 74 16.37 1.42 -7.63
C PHE A 74 15.76 2.14 -8.84
N TYR A 75 14.48 2.51 -8.76
CA TYR A 75 13.79 3.19 -9.86
C TYR A 75 12.77 4.22 -9.37
N LEU A 76 12.43 5.16 -10.25
CA LEU A 76 11.34 6.11 -10.06
C LEU A 76 10.25 5.82 -11.08
N ILE A 77 8.99 5.69 -10.66
CA ILE A 77 7.81 5.58 -11.54
C ILE A 77 6.96 6.82 -11.36
N GLN A 78 6.50 7.38 -12.48
CA GLN A 78 5.47 8.41 -12.53
C GLN A 78 4.31 7.91 -13.39
N THR A 79 3.12 7.89 -12.81
CA THR A 79 1.88 7.52 -13.51
C THR A 79 0.75 8.49 -13.18
N THR A 80 -0.35 8.38 -13.89
CA THR A 80 -1.57 9.14 -13.65
C THR A 80 -2.70 8.21 -13.25
N PHE A 81 -3.59 8.67 -12.37
CA PHE A 81 -4.75 7.91 -11.93
C PHE A 81 -5.96 8.83 -11.75
N GLU A 82 -7.14 8.24 -11.85
CA GLU A 82 -8.40 8.91 -11.53
C GLU A 82 -8.87 8.49 -10.13
N VAL A 83 -9.54 9.41 -9.44
CA VAL A 83 -10.09 9.16 -8.12
C VAL A 83 -11.56 8.79 -8.27
N PRO A 84 -12.01 7.66 -7.70
CA PRO A 84 -13.43 7.33 -7.71
C PRO A 84 -14.28 8.38 -7.00
N ASP A 85 -15.49 8.58 -7.50
CA ASP A 85 -16.49 9.46 -6.91
C ASP A 85 -16.81 9.05 -5.46
N GLY A 86 -17.27 10.03 -4.67
CA GLY A 86 -17.65 9.84 -3.28
C GLY A 86 -16.66 10.44 -2.29
N ASN A 87 -16.89 10.15 -1.00
CA ASN A 87 -16.15 10.74 0.12
C ASN A 87 -15.36 9.70 0.94
N ASP A 88 -15.35 8.44 0.52
CA ASP A 88 -14.67 7.35 1.24
C ASP A 88 -13.16 7.56 1.32
N SER A 89 -12.50 7.00 2.33
CA SER A 89 -11.05 7.15 2.47
C SER A 89 -10.32 6.49 1.29
N LEU A 90 -9.26 7.12 0.79
CA LEU A 90 -8.45 6.55 -0.29
C LEU A 90 -7.20 5.89 0.30
N VAL A 91 -6.83 4.74 -0.25
CA VAL A 91 -5.57 4.08 0.04
C VAL A 91 -4.89 3.65 -1.26
N LEU A 92 -3.56 3.68 -1.23
CA LEU A 92 -2.72 3.06 -2.23
C LEU A 92 -2.34 1.66 -1.73
N ASP A 93 -2.80 0.63 -2.43
CA ASP A 93 -2.33 -0.72 -2.23
C ASP A 93 -0.99 -0.88 -2.95
N LEU A 94 0.08 -1.01 -2.17
CA LEU A 94 1.44 -1.16 -2.68
C LEU A 94 1.89 -2.63 -2.69
N GLN A 95 0.95 -3.56 -2.83
CA GLN A 95 1.27 -4.96 -3.10
C GLN A 95 2.26 -5.09 -4.26
N GLY A 96 3.23 -6.00 -4.11
CA GLY A 96 4.27 -6.25 -5.12
C GLY A 96 5.44 -5.26 -5.05
N MET A 97 5.31 -4.13 -4.36
CA MET A 97 6.42 -3.18 -4.17
C MET A 97 7.38 -3.64 -3.06
N GLY A 98 8.56 -3.01 -3.00
CA GLY A 98 9.61 -3.34 -2.05
C GLY A 98 9.64 -2.38 -0.86
N LYS A 99 10.42 -1.32 -1.01
CA LYS A 99 10.61 -0.25 -0.02
C LYS A 99 10.82 1.06 -0.75
N GLY A 100 10.26 2.14 -0.26
CA GLY A 100 10.36 3.38 -1.00
C GLY A 100 9.61 4.55 -0.39
N HIS A 101 9.30 5.51 -1.25
CA HIS A 101 8.57 6.72 -0.88
C HIS A 101 7.58 7.08 -1.98
N ALA A 102 6.40 7.55 -1.58
CA ALA A 102 5.33 7.86 -2.51
C ALA A 102 4.88 9.33 -2.40
N TRP A 103 4.48 9.90 -3.55
CA TRP A 103 3.91 11.24 -3.65
C TRP A 103 2.66 11.24 -4.53
N VAL A 104 1.66 12.00 -4.12
CA VAL A 104 0.44 12.26 -4.87
C VAL A 104 0.37 13.76 -5.15
N ASN A 105 0.30 14.15 -6.42
CA ASN A 105 0.30 15.55 -6.86
C ASN A 105 1.40 16.40 -6.22
N GLY A 106 2.61 15.84 -6.11
CA GLY A 106 3.77 16.49 -5.49
C GLY A 106 3.78 16.48 -3.94
N GLN A 107 2.72 15.99 -3.30
CA GLN A 107 2.62 15.89 -1.85
C GLN A 107 3.04 14.50 -1.39
N SER A 108 3.99 14.45 -0.46
CA SER A 108 4.47 13.18 0.12
C SER A 108 3.37 12.49 0.92
N ILE A 109 3.08 11.23 0.60
CA ILE A 109 2.20 10.36 1.42
C ILE A 109 2.99 9.44 2.37
N GLY A 110 4.32 9.53 2.33
CA GLY A 110 5.22 8.86 3.27
C GLY A 110 6.04 7.74 2.65
N ARG A 111 6.80 7.07 3.53
CA ARG A 111 7.58 5.89 3.18
C ARG A 111 6.69 4.66 3.15
N TYR A 112 6.98 3.76 2.22
CA TYR A 112 6.37 2.45 2.15
C TYR A 112 7.40 1.35 2.32
N TRP A 113 6.98 0.23 2.91
CA TRP A 113 7.81 -0.97 3.05
C TRP A 113 6.97 -2.26 3.13
N PRO A 114 6.14 -2.57 2.12
CA PRO A 114 5.30 -3.76 2.11
C PRO A 114 6.10 -5.08 2.05
N SER A 115 7.36 -5.08 1.63
CA SER A 115 8.21 -6.28 1.71
C SER A 115 8.68 -6.61 3.13
N PHE A 116 8.52 -5.69 4.10
CA PHE A 116 8.80 -5.96 5.50
C PHE A 116 7.58 -6.63 6.15
N LEU A 117 7.70 -7.93 6.41
CA LEU A 117 6.61 -8.73 6.97
C LEU A 117 6.46 -8.51 8.48
N ALA A 118 5.23 -8.54 8.95
CA ALA A 118 4.91 -8.58 10.37
C ALA A 118 5.42 -9.88 11.00
N ALA A 119 5.75 -9.82 12.30
CA ALA A 119 6.17 -10.99 13.05
C ALA A 119 5.11 -12.10 13.02
N ASP A 120 5.54 -13.36 13.04
CA ASP A 120 4.64 -14.51 12.88
C ASP A 120 3.85 -14.88 14.15
N GLY A 121 4.13 -14.26 15.30
CA GLY A 121 3.56 -14.65 16.60
C GLY A 121 2.65 -13.61 17.25
N GLY A 122 1.73 -14.08 18.09
CA GLY A 122 0.79 -13.24 18.87
C GLY A 122 -0.55 -12.99 18.18
N CYS A 123 -0.80 -13.65 17.06
CA CYS A 123 -2.04 -13.54 16.28
C CYS A 123 -3.15 -14.51 16.71
N GLU A 124 -3.08 -14.93 17.97
CA GLU A 124 -3.93 -15.97 18.51
C GLU A 124 -5.28 -15.34 18.91
N PRO A 125 -6.41 -16.07 18.76
CA PRO A 125 -7.71 -15.57 19.17
C PRO A 125 -7.65 -15.07 20.61
N CYS A 126 -8.02 -13.80 20.81
CA CYS A 126 -7.84 -13.16 22.08
C CYS A 126 -9.16 -12.86 22.77
N ASP A 127 -9.15 -12.93 24.10
CA ASP A 127 -10.30 -12.64 24.96
C ASP A 127 -10.07 -11.35 25.75
N TYR A 128 -11.01 -10.42 25.63
CA TYR A 128 -10.98 -9.14 26.33
C TYR A 128 -10.99 -9.28 27.86
N ARG A 129 -11.46 -10.41 28.40
CA ARG A 129 -11.52 -10.69 29.85
C ARG A 129 -10.16 -11.07 30.46
N GLN A 130 -9.19 -11.46 29.64
CA GLN A 130 -7.86 -11.87 30.11
C GLN A 130 -6.93 -10.66 30.27
N LYS A 131 -5.85 -10.79 31.06
CA LYS A 131 -4.78 -9.77 31.18
C LYS A 131 -4.26 -9.37 29.80
N TYR A 132 -3.96 -8.09 29.62
CA TYR A 132 -3.48 -7.52 28.36
C TYR A 132 -1.97 -7.21 28.42
N ASP A 133 -1.29 -7.39 27.29
CA ASP A 133 0.04 -6.89 26.96
C ASP A 133 0.10 -6.55 25.46
N SER A 134 1.21 -5.97 25.00
CA SER A 134 1.40 -5.52 23.60
C SER A 134 1.54 -6.66 22.58
N ASP A 135 1.73 -7.89 23.03
CA ASP A 135 1.84 -9.08 22.18
C ASP A 135 0.49 -9.78 22.01
N LYS A 136 -0.46 -9.51 22.91
CA LYS A 136 -1.82 -10.03 22.87
C LYS A 136 -2.67 -9.34 21.81
N CYS A 137 -3.53 -10.11 21.14
CA CYS A 137 -4.46 -9.63 20.12
C CYS A 137 -3.80 -9.01 18.88
N ARG A 138 -2.60 -9.48 18.49
CA ARG A 138 -2.05 -9.06 17.19
C ARG A 138 -2.86 -9.67 16.06
N THR A 139 -2.74 -9.10 14.89
CA THR A 139 -3.40 -9.56 13.67
C THR A 139 -2.45 -9.43 12.50
N GLU A 140 -2.77 -10.09 11.38
CA GLU A 140 -2.00 -9.99 10.13
C GLU A 140 -0.53 -10.47 10.26
N CYS A 141 -0.28 -11.49 11.09
CA CYS A 141 1.04 -12.14 11.18
C CYS A 141 1.46 -12.73 9.84
N GLY A 142 2.76 -12.62 9.49
CA GLY A 142 3.30 -13.07 8.21
C GLY A 142 2.86 -12.25 6.98
N MET A 143 2.01 -11.25 7.16
CA MET A 143 1.59 -10.33 6.10
C MET A 143 2.52 -9.12 6.05
N PRO A 144 2.51 -8.32 4.96
CA PRO A 144 3.16 -7.00 4.96
C PRO A 144 2.79 -6.19 6.20
N SER A 145 3.78 -5.72 6.95
CA SER A 145 3.59 -4.89 8.15
C SER A 145 2.70 -3.68 7.87
N GLN A 146 2.80 -3.13 6.66
CA GLN A 146 1.83 -2.22 6.09
C GLN A 146 1.75 -2.39 4.56
N ARG A 147 0.57 -2.76 4.07
CA ARG A 147 0.27 -2.89 2.63
C ARG A 147 -0.45 -1.68 2.04
N TRP A 148 -1.40 -1.12 2.79
CA TRP A 148 -2.23 0.00 2.38
C TRP A 148 -1.70 1.32 2.96
N TYR A 149 -1.52 2.30 2.09
CA TYR A 149 -0.97 3.61 2.43
C TYR A 149 -2.02 4.69 2.20
N HIS A 150 -2.37 5.42 3.25
CA HIS A 150 -3.44 6.41 3.19
C HIS A 150 -3.10 7.55 2.22
N VAL A 151 -4.07 7.88 1.35
CA VAL A 151 -4.02 9.02 0.44
C VAL A 151 -5.08 10.03 0.88
N PRO A 152 -4.68 11.18 1.47
CA PRO A 152 -5.64 12.21 1.84
C PRO A 152 -6.42 12.71 0.60
N ARG A 153 -7.75 12.77 0.68
CA ARG A 153 -8.59 13.32 -0.41
C ARG A 153 -8.22 14.77 -0.77
N SER A 154 -7.67 15.54 0.17
CA SER A 154 -7.18 16.90 -0.08
C SER A 154 -5.93 16.95 -0.97
N PHE A 155 -5.24 15.83 -1.18
CA PHE A 155 -4.08 15.76 -2.06
C PHE A 155 -4.49 15.47 -3.52
N THR A 156 -5.76 15.14 -3.76
CA THR A 156 -6.27 14.77 -5.07
C THR A 156 -7.20 15.84 -5.64
N THR A 157 -7.47 15.72 -6.94
CA THR A 157 -8.41 16.53 -7.71
C THR A 157 -9.42 15.60 -8.39
N LYS A 158 -10.55 16.15 -8.85
CA LYS A 158 -11.54 15.40 -9.64
C LYS A 158 -11.03 14.98 -11.02
N GLY A 159 -9.95 15.58 -11.50
CA GLY A 159 -9.34 15.26 -12.79
C GLY A 159 -8.21 14.22 -12.66
N PRO A 160 -7.34 14.12 -13.68
CA PRO A 160 -6.19 13.23 -13.61
C PRO A 160 -5.22 13.68 -12.50
N ASN A 161 -4.84 12.74 -11.65
CA ASN A 161 -3.87 12.93 -10.56
C ASN A 161 -2.55 12.27 -10.91
N THR A 162 -1.45 12.80 -10.41
CA THR A 162 -0.11 12.22 -10.59
C THR A 162 0.31 11.42 -9.36
N LEU A 163 0.75 10.18 -9.57
CA LEU A 163 1.40 9.34 -8.58
C LEU A 163 2.89 9.21 -8.94
N ILE A 164 3.77 9.48 -7.99
CA ILE A 164 5.19 9.22 -8.09
C ILE A 164 5.58 8.19 -7.03
N LEU A 165 6.25 7.12 -7.43
CA LEU A 165 6.83 6.10 -6.55
C LEU A 165 8.34 6.07 -6.74
N PHE A 166 9.08 6.23 -5.66
CA PHE A 166 10.51 5.93 -5.60
C PHE A 166 10.68 4.56 -4.95
N GLU A 167 11.22 3.58 -5.68
CA GLU A 167 11.46 2.21 -5.22
C GLU A 167 12.95 1.95 -5.01
N GLU A 168 13.33 1.60 -3.78
CA GLU A 168 14.71 1.44 -3.29
C GLU A 168 15.26 0.03 -3.48
N VAL A 169 14.42 -1.01 -3.34
CA VAL A 169 14.85 -2.41 -3.25
C VAL A 169 14.45 -3.21 -4.50
N GLY A 170 13.37 -2.79 -5.15
CA GLY A 170 12.79 -3.46 -6.31
C GLY A 170 11.41 -4.02 -6.00
N GLY A 171 10.55 -4.04 -7.01
CA GLY A 171 9.16 -4.46 -6.88
C GLY A 171 8.46 -4.47 -8.23
N ASP A 172 7.29 -5.09 -8.27
CA ASP A 172 6.42 -5.18 -9.44
C ASP A 172 5.27 -4.15 -9.32
N PRO A 173 5.31 -3.06 -10.12
CA PRO A 173 4.29 -2.02 -10.06
C PRO A 173 2.95 -2.44 -10.67
N SER A 174 2.86 -3.59 -11.36
CA SER A 174 1.62 -4.03 -12.01
C SER A 174 0.48 -4.33 -11.02
N GLN A 175 0.83 -4.55 -9.75
CA GLN A 175 -0.11 -4.84 -8.67
C GLN A 175 -0.51 -3.61 -7.86
N VAL A 176 0.09 -2.44 -8.15
CA VAL A 176 -0.24 -1.20 -7.46
C VAL A 176 -1.62 -0.72 -7.88
N SER A 177 -2.49 -0.43 -6.92
CA SER A 177 -3.84 0.06 -7.18
C SER A 177 -4.31 1.10 -6.17
N LEU A 178 -5.13 2.04 -6.63
CA LEU A 178 -5.87 2.94 -5.74
C LEU A 178 -7.19 2.27 -5.35
N GLN A 179 -7.47 2.23 -4.05
CA GLN A 179 -8.68 1.62 -3.51
C GLN A 179 -9.42 2.63 -2.62
N MET A 180 -10.75 2.51 -2.58
CA MET A 180 -11.56 3.17 -1.57
C MET A 180 -11.72 2.24 -0.36
N VAL A 181 -11.73 2.83 0.83
CA VAL A 181 -11.92 2.11 2.08
C VAL A 181 -13.15 2.65 2.78
N THR A 182 -14.08 1.75 3.03
CA THR A 182 -15.32 2.00 3.76
C THR A 182 -15.35 1.08 4.97
N VAL A 183 -15.76 1.60 6.13
CA VAL A 183 -15.95 0.82 7.35
C VAL A 183 -17.43 0.54 7.52
N GLY A 184 -17.79 -0.73 7.72
CA GLY A 184 -19.18 -1.17 7.86
C GLY A 184 -19.76 -1.59 6.51
N THR A 185 -20.98 -1.14 6.21
CA THR A 185 -21.71 -1.58 5.02
C THR A 185 -21.14 -0.96 3.74
N VAL A 186 -20.76 -1.81 2.78
CA VAL A 186 -20.32 -1.38 1.45
C VAL A 186 -21.50 -1.43 0.50
N CYS A 187 -21.73 -0.35 -0.23
CA CYS A 187 -22.69 -0.34 -1.33
C CYS A 187 -22.02 0.05 -2.65
N ALA A 188 -22.37 -0.64 -3.72
CA ALA A 188 -21.85 -0.33 -5.05
C ALA A 188 -22.96 -0.36 -6.10
N ASN A 189 -22.77 0.42 -7.16
CA ASN A 189 -23.68 0.52 -8.29
C ASN A 189 -22.85 0.27 -9.55
N VAL A 190 -23.21 -0.74 -10.35
CA VAL A 190 -22.43 -1.17 -11.52
C VAL A 190 -23.30 -1.41 -12.75
N VAL A 191 -22.93 -0.72 -13.82
CA VAL A 191 -23.53 -0.77 -15.17
C VAL A 191 -23.51 -2.19 -15.72
N GLU A 192 -24.55 -2.58 -16.48
CA GLU A 192 -24.58 -3.89 -17.14
C GLU A 192 -23.36 -4.08 -18.05
N GLY A 193 -22.73 -5.25 -17.96
CA GLY A 193 -21.49 -5.56 -18.67
C GLY A 193 -20.21 -5.07 -17.99
N SER A 194 -20.30 -4.31 -16.89
CA SER A 194 -19.13 -3.92 -16.08
C SER A 194 -18.86 -4.93 -14.95
N ILE A 195 -17.61 -4.98 -14.49
CA ILE A 195 -17.19 -5.85 -13.37
C ILE A 195 -17.18 -5.01 -12.10
N LEU A 196 -17.86 -5.49 -11.07
CA LEU A 196 -17.75 -4.99 -9.71
C LEU A 196 -16.81 -5.91 -8.94
N ASP A 197 -15.65 -5.37 -8.53
CA ASP A 197 -14.72 -6.06 -7.65
C ASP A 197 -14.86 -5.52 -6.23
N LEU A 198 -15.18 -6.41 -5.29
CA LEU A 198 -15.30 -6.12 -3.88
C LEU A 198 -14.28 -6.96 -3.14
N SER A 199 -13.36 -6.29 -2.44
CA SER A 199 -12.36 -6.93 -1.60
C SER A 199 -12.37 -6.31 -0.21
N CYS A 200 -11.93 -7.10 0.76
CA CYS A 200 -11.73 -6.65 2.12
C CYS A 200 -10.24 -6.61 2.44
N GLN A 201 -9.86 -5.68 3.32
CA GLN A 201 -8.47 -5.50 3.70
C GLN A 201 -8.00 -6.56 4.71
N GLY A 202 -6.83 -7.13 4.44
CA GLY A 202 -6.16 -8.10 5.31
C GLY A 202 -6.90 -9.44 5.38
N SER A 203 -7.03 -9.99 6.58
CA SER A 203 -7.82 -11.18 6.90
C SER A 203 -9.33 -10.91 7.02
N ARG A 204 -9.77 -9.66 6.75
CA ARG A 204 -11.19 -9.32 6.57
C ARG A 204 -11.67 -9.77 5.19
N ARG A 205 -12.98 -9.78 5.01
CA ARG A 205 -13.80 -10.64 4.12
C ARG A 205 -15.27 -10.07 4.32
N PHE A 206 -16.36 -10.45 3.63
CA PHE A 206 -17.75 -9.87 3.82
C PHE A 206 -18.83 -10.74 4.55
N SER A 207 -19.75 -10.23 5.41
CA SER A 207 -20.58 -11.16 6.26
C SER A 207 -21.79 -11.67 5.53
N GLU A 208 -22.46 -10.76 4.85
CA GLU A 208 -23.82 -10.93 4.39
C GLU A 208 -24.05 -9.97 3.25
N ILE A 209 -24.79 -10.43 2.23
CA ILE A 209 -25.38 -9.55 1.24
C ILE A 209 -26.80 -9.22 1.73
N GLN A 210 -27.00 -7.99 2.21
CA GLN A 210 -28.30 -7.53 2.72
C GLN A 210 -29.28 -7.26 1.57
N PHE A 211 -28.76 -6.78 0.44
CA PHE A 211 -29.57 -6.39 -0.70
C PHE A 211 -28.81 -6.54 -2.01
N ALA A 212 -29.49 -7.06 -3.03
CA ALA A 212 -29.03 -7.00 -4.41
C ALA A 212 -30.26 -6.85 -5.30
N SER A 213 -30.12 -6.04 -6.33
CA SER A 213 -31.18 -5.71 -7.28
C SER A 213 -30.60 -5.66 -8.68
N PHE A 214 -31.36 -6.16 -9.64
CA PHE A 214 -31.09 -6.00 -11.07
C PHE A 214 -32.31 -5.30 -11.66
N GLY A 215 -32.23 -3.97 -11.71
CA GLY A 215 -33.42 -3.15 -11.90
C GLY A 215 -33.25 -1.72 -11.43
N ASN A 216 -34.32 -1.13 -10.89
CA ASN A 216 -34.38 0.26 -10.44
C ASN A 216 -34.51 0.40 -8.90
N PRO A 217 -33.49 -0.02 -8.12
CA PRO A 217 -33.55 0.07 -6.66
C PRO A 217 -33.79 1.52 -6.20
N GLN A 218 -34.53 1.67 -5.11
CA GLN A 218 -34.88 2.95 -4.50
C GLN A 218 -34.19 3.09 -3.13
N GLY A 219 -33.93 4.33 -2.71
CA GLY A 219 -33.31 4.63 -1.41
C GLY A 219 -31.80 4.84 -1.49
N SER A 220 -31.14 4.77 -0.34
CA SER A 220 -29.69 4.99 -0.19
C SER A 220 -28.99 3.79 0.41
N CYS A 221 -27.65 3.77 0.33
CA CYS A 221 -26.82 2.72 0.93
C CYS A 221 -27.23 2.40 2.37
N GLY A 222 -27.38 1.10 2.68
CA GLY A 222 -27.90 0.60 3.97
C GLY A 222 -29.43 0.60 4.11
N SER A 223 -30.17 1.13 3.13
CA SER A 223 -31.65 1.24 3.18
C SER A 223 -32.33 0.99 1.83
N PHE A 224 -31.63 0.34 0.90
CA PHE A 224 -32.15 0.08 -0.44
C PHE A 224 -33.42 -0.78 -0.40
N LYS A 225 -34.35 -0.45 -1.30
CA LYS A 225 -35.61 -1.17 -1.51
C LYS A 225 -35.76 -1.49 -2.99
N LYS A 226 -36.45 -2.59 -3.28
CA LYS A 226 -36.79 -2.97 -4.66
C LYS A 226 -37.68 -1.89 -5.29
N GLY A 227 -37.37 -1.50 -6.51
CA GLY A 227 -38.22 -0.61 -7.30
C GLY A 227 -39.29 -1.36 -8.09
N SER A 228 -39.89 -0.66 -9.06
CA SER A 228 -40.96 -1.19 -9.92
C SER A 228 -40.48 -2.16 -11.01
N CYS A 229 -39.19 -2.15 -11.33
CA CYS A 229 -38.55 -2.98 -12.34
C CYS A 229 -37.37 -3.68 -11.66
N GLU A 230 -37.50 -4.96 -11.35
CA GLU A 230 -36.52 -5.69 -10.55
C GLU A 230 -36.60 -7.19 -10.86
N ALA A 231 -35.44 -7.84 -10.98
CA ALA A 231 -35.37 -9.30 -11.04
C ALA A 231 -35.62 -9.91 -9.65
N SER A 232 -36.61 -10.80 -9.54
CA SER A 232 -36.99 -11.41 -8.26
C SER A 232 -35.87 -12.26 -7.63
N ASP A 233 -35.00 -12.83 -8.46
CA ASP A 233 -33.94 -13.76 -8.10
C ASP A 233 -32.55 -13.12 -7.97
N ALA A 234 -32.41 -11.81 -8.20
CA ALA A 234 -31.13 -11.09 -8.16
C ALA A 234 -30.31 -11.43 -6.90
N LEU A 235 -30.92 -11.32 -5.72
CA LEU A 235 -30.27 -11.67 -4.45
C LEU A 235 -29.84 -13.14 -4.36
N ALA A 236 -30.65 -14.05 -4.89
CA ALA A 236 -30.34 -15.48 -4.87
C ALA A 236 -29.18 -15.82 -5.83
N VAL A 237 -29.10 -15.15 -6.98
CA VAL A 237 -28.01 -15.29 -7.95
C VAL A 237 -26.71 -14.77 -7.35
N VAL A 238 -26.70 -13.56 -6.78
CA VAL A 238 -25.48 -12.97 -6.19
C VAL A 238 -24.99 -13.81 -5.00
N LYS A 239 -25.90 -14.32 -4.15
CA LYS A 239 -25.53 -15.22 -3.04
C LYS A 239 -24.93 -16.57 -3.49
N LYS A 240 -25.18 -17.01 -4.73
CA LYS A 240 -24.64 -18.27 -5.28
C LYS A 240 -23.23 -18.13 -5.83
N VAL A 241 -22.71 -16.91 -6.02
CA VAL A 241 -21.36 -16.67 -6.56
C VAL A 241 -20.32 -17.11 -5.51
N LYS A 242 -19.70 -18.27 -5.72
CA LYS A 242 -18.81 -18.97 -4.77
C LYS A 242 -17.42 -18.34 -4.54
N ASN A 243 -17.14 -17.17 -5.13
CA ASN A 243 -15.86 -16.45 -4.97
C ASN A 243 -15.95 -15.21 -4.06
N VAL A 244 -17.05 -15.05 -3.33
CA VAL A 244 -17.14 -14.01 -2.30
C VAL A 244 -16.51 -14.57 -1.03
N SER A 245 -15.26 -14.20 -0.75
CA SER A 245 -14.60 -14.51 0.51
C SER A 245 -15.26 -13.72 1.65
N PHE A 246 -15.79 -14.40 2.69
CA PHE A 246 -16.72 -13.84 3.70
C PHE A 246 -16.14 -13.52 5.12
N CYS A 247 -16.32 -12.31 5.70
CA CYS A 247 -15.93 -11.79 7.06
C CYS A 247 -16.78 -10.59 7.40
N GLN A 248 -16.85 -10.25 8.66
CA GLN A 248 -17.91 -9.44 9.17
C GLN A 248 -18.19 -8.07 8.52
N GLU A 249 -19.47 -7.95 8.16
CA GLU A 249 -20.38 -6.81 7.97
C GLU A 249 -20.59 -6.23 6.54
N HIS A 250 -21.66 -6.77 5.92
CA HIS A 250 -22.66 -6.18 5.00
C HIS A 250 -22.22 -5.61 3.63
N ILE A 251 -22.54 -6.34 2.55
CA ILE A 251 -22.51 -5.89 1.14
C ILE A 251 -23.92 -5.53 0.66
N ALA A 252 -24.04 -4.48 -0.16
CA ALA A 252 -25.18 -4.25 -1.04
C ALA A 252 -24.79 -3.78 -2.47
N CYS A 253 -25.59 -4.22 -3.44
CA CYS A 253 -25.91 -3.59 -4.74
C CYS A 253 -25.06 -3.81 -6.03
N ILE A 254 -25.85 -3.85 -7.12
CA ILE A 254 -25.61 -3.82 -8.56
C ILE A 254 -26.63 -2.77 -9.10
N HIS A 255 -26.32 -1.99 -10.16
CA HIS A 255 -27.20 -0.89 -10.63
C HIS A 255 -26.95 -0.47 -12.08
N GLN A 256 -27.99 -0.21 -12.87
CA GLN A 256 -27.87 0.79 -13.94
C GLN A 256 -29.07 1.75 -14.08
N ASP A 257 -28.71 2.98 -14.45
CA ASP A 257 -29.54 4.11 -14.84
C ASP A 257 -29.81 4.12 -16.36
N ARG A 258 -31.08 4.36 -16.71
CA ARG A 258 -31.66 4.95 -17.93
C ARG A 258 -31.19 4.56 -19.35
N ILE A 259 -32.14 3.94 -20.08
CA ILE A 259 -32.28 4.00 -21.55
C ILE A 259 -33.19 5.21 -21.90
N LYS A 260 -32.76 6.02 -22.88
CA LYS A 260 -33.63 6.87 -23.71
C LYS A 260 -34.19 6.02 -24.84
#